data_AF-A0A3D2Z1T5-F1
#
_entry.id   AF-A0A3D2Z1T5-F1
#
_cell.length_a   1.000
_cell.length_b   1.000
_cell.length_c   1.000
_cell.angle_alpha   90.00
_cell.angle_beta   90.00
_cell.angle_gamma   90.00
#
_symmetry.space_group_name_H-M   'P 1'
#
loop_
_entity.id
_entity.type
_entity.pdbx_description
1 polymer ?
#
loop_
_entity_poly.entity_id
_entity_poly.type
_entity_poly.pdbx_seq_one_letter_code
_entity_poly.pdbx_strand_id
1 'polypeptide(L)' 'MAASTPKTEGRTGRRLLTYDEAGEYLAVGRTTMYDLVAKGDLPTVKIRRCTRFKREDLEDYIESQTFRRPRI' A
#
# COMPACT_ATOMS: atom_id res chain seq x y z
N MET A 1 19.33 14.20 2.62
CA MET A 1 18.35 13.23 3.13
C MET A 1 16.99 13.65 2.58
N ALA A 2 16.51 12.95 1.56
CA ALA A 2 15.45 13.45 0.70
C ALA A 2 14.05 13.02 1.19
N ALA A 3 13.24 14.04 1.48
CA ALA A 3 11.79 14.09 1.28
C ALA A 3 10.90 13.12 2.07
N SER A 4 10.80 13.34 3.40
CA SER A 4 9.54 13.10 4.10
C SER A 4 8.53 14.18 3.70
N THR A 5 7.80 13.96 2.61
CA THR A 5 6.53 14.65 2.40
C THR A 5 5.66 13.82 1.47
N PRO A 6 4.41 13.56 1.86
CA PRO A 6 3.38 13.74 0.87
C PRO A 6 2.32 14.71 1.42
N LYS A 7 2.36 15.92 0.87
CA LYS A 7 1.20 16.78 0.75
C LYS A 7 0.11 15.98 0.04
N THR A 8 -1.00 15.64 0.68
CA THR A 8 -2.28 15.45 -0.02
C THR A 8 -3.42 15.79 0.94
N GLU A 9 -3.58 17.08 1.17
CA GLU A 9 -4.85 17.63 1.60
C GLU A 9 -5.56 18.19 0.36
N GLY A 10 -6.79 17.73 0.12
CA GLY A 10 -7.79 18.44 -0.68
C GLY A 10 -7.60 18.50 -2.20
N ARG A 11 -8.08 17.46 -2.91
CA ARG A 11 -8.96 17.56 -4.10
C ARG A 11 -9.26 16.15 -4.64
N THR A 12 -10.40 15.62 -4.22
CA THR A 12 -11.19 14.55 -4.85
C THR A 12 -10.60 13.96 -6.13
N GLY A 13 -9.96 12.78 -6.04
CA GLY A 13 -9.65 11.93 -7.21
C GLY A 13 -8.25 11.31 -7.31
N ARG A 14 -7.32 11.55 -6.38
CA ARG A 14 -5.94 10.96 -6.44
C ARG A 14 -5.54 10.28 -5.14
N ARG A 15 -6.09 9.08 -4.88
CA ARG A 15 -5.73 8.22 -3.73
C ARG A 15 -4.74 7.12 -4.14
N LEU A 16 -3.69 7.48 -4.87
CA LEU A 16 -2.72 6.54 -5.41
C LEU A 16 -1.37 6.72 -4.69
N LEU A 17 -1.05 5.79 -3.80
CA LEU A 17 0.15 5.71 -2.99
C LEU A 17 1.30 5.11 -3.78
N THR A 18 2.53 5.51 -3.45
CA THR A 18 3.76 4.89 -3.92
C THR A 18 4.13 3.67 -3.06
N TYR A 19 5.15 2.90 -3.48
CA TYR A 19 5.70 1.80 -2.67
C TYR A 19 6.14 2.24 -1.28
N ASP A 20 6.70 3.45 -1.17
CA ASP A 20 7.20 3.99 0.09
C ASP A 20 6.04 4.32 1.03
N GLU A 21 5.06 5.08 0.53
CA GLU A 21 3.87 5.47 1.30
C GLU A 21 3.01 4.26 1.68
N ALA A 22 2.88 3.28 0.78
CA ALA A 22 2.17 2.05 1.09
C ALA A 22 2.94 1.27 2.18
N GLY A 23 4.28 1.24 2.11
CA GLY A 23 5.13 0.57 3.10
C GLY A 23 5.00 1.22 4.48
N GLU A 24 5.02 2.54 4.53
CA GLU A 24 4.72 3.31 5.75
C GLU A 24 3.31 3.02 6.27
N TYR A 25 2.32 2.93 5.37
CA TYR A 25 0.92 2.65 5.74
C TYR A 25 0.72 1.27 6.36
N LEU A 26 1.37 0.24 5.81
CA LEU A 26 1.35 -1.12 6.36
C LEU A 26 2.39 -1.33 7.48
N ALA A 27 3.22 -0.33 7.79
CA ALA A 27 4.37 -0.43 8.69
C ALA A 27 5.34 -1.59 8.32
N VAL A 28 5.55 -1.83 7.02
CA VAL A 28 6.44 -2.86 6.50
C VAL A 28 7.60 -2.27 5.69
N GLY A 29 8.72 -2.99 5.62
CA GLY A 29 9.85 -2.59 4.80
C GLY A 29 9.58 -2.70 3.29
N ARG A 30 10.36 -1.96 2.47
CA ARG A 30 10.28 -2.03 1.00
C ARG A 30 10.40 -3.46 0.46
N THR A 31 11.25 -4.29 1.07
CA THR A 31 11.42 -5.69 0.67
C THR A 31 10.13 -6.48 0.81
N THR A 32 9.43 -6.33 1.93
CA THR A 32 8.13 -6.97 2.17
C THR A 32 7.11 -6.47 1.15
N MET A 33 7.10 -5.17 0.86
CA MET A 33 6.23 -4.65 -0.19
C MET A 33 6.50 -5.24 -1.56
N TYR A 34 7.77 -5.37 -1.97
CA TYR A 34 8.11 -6.04 -3.23
C TYR A 34 7.67 -7.50 -3.24
N ASP A 35 7.84 -8.20 -2.11
CA ASP A 35 7.44 -9.61 -1.96
C ASP A 35 5.91 -9.76 -2.08
N LEU A 36 5.13 -8.87 -1.44
CA LEU A 36 3.67 -8.87 -1.52
C LEU A 36 3.16 -8.59 -2.94
N VAL A 37 3.80 -7.67 -3.66
CA VAL A 37 3.46 -7.41 -5.07
C VAL A 37 3.89 -8.56 -5.97
N ALA A 38 5.05 -9.17 -5.72
CA ALA A 38 5.54 -10.32 -6.47
C ALA A 38 4.64 -11.56 -6.26
N LYS A 39 4.11 -11.73 -5.05
CA LYS A 39 3.11 -12.76 -4.74
C LYS A 39 1.73 -12.45 -5.32
N GLY A 40 1.44 -11.20 -5.65
CA GLY A 40 0.13 -10.76 -6.13
C GLY A 40 -0.89 -10.58 -5.02
N ASP A 41 -0.44 -10.56 -3.76
CA ASP A 41 -1.25 -10.33 -2.57
C ASP A 41 -1.79 -8.90 -2.49
N LEU A 42 -1.04 -7.94 -3.03
CA LEU A 42 -1.43 -6.53 -3.08
C LEU A 42 -1.79 -6.13 -4.52
N PRO A 43 -3.03 -5.69 -4.79
CA PRO A 43 -3.41 -5.23 -6.12
C PRO A 43 -2.70 -3.91 -6.42
N THR A 44 -2.05 -3.87 -7.59
CA THR A 44 -1.25 -2.72 -8.01
C THR A 44 -1.77 -2.10 -9.28
N VAL A 45 -1.81 -0.77 -9.32
CA VAL A 45 -2.20 0.01 -10.48
C VAL A 45 -0.93 0.45 -11.21
N LYS A 46 -0.64 -0.20 -12.34
CA LYS A 46 0.53 0.14 -13.17
C LYS A 46 0.20 1.27 -14.13
N ILE A 47 0.69 2.48 -13.86
CA ILE A 47 0.57 3.64 -14.73
C ILE A 47 1.89 3.84 -15.49
N ARG A 48 1.96 3.29 -16.70
CA ARG A 48 3.17 3.28 -17.54
C ARG A 48 4.39 2.67 -16.81
N ARG A 49 5.26 3.52 -16.26
CA ARG A 49 6.48 3.15 -15.52
C ARG A 49 6.33 3.31 -14.01
N CYS A 50 5.20 3.85 -13.55
CA CYS A 50 4.93 4.12 -12.15
C CYS A 50 3.90 3.12 -11.63
N THR A 51 4.29 2.29 -10.66
CA THR A 51 3.34 1.50 -9.89
C THR A 51 2.73 2.38 -8.80
N ARG A 52 1.42 2.24 -8.62
CA ARG A 52 0.63 2.94 -7.61
C ARG A 52 -0.29 1.97 -6.88
N PHE A 53 -0.62 2.27 -5.64
CA PHE A 53 -1.50 1.48 -4.78
C PHE A 53 -2.69 2.34 -4.39
N LYS A 54 -3.91 1.81 -4.39
CA LYS A 54 -5.00 2.54 -3.76
C LYS A 54 -4.92 2.33 -2.26
N ARG A 55 -5.40 3.31 -1.49
CA ARG A 55 -5.57 3.12 -0.04
C ARG A 55 -6.57 2.00 0.26
N GLU A 56 -7.67 1.96 -0.49
CA GLU A 56 -8.75 0.97 -0.32
C GLU A 56 -8.22 -0.46 -0.47
N ASP A 57 -7.31 -0.67 -1.42
CA ASP A 57 -6.62 -1.95 -1.64
C ASP A 57 -5.73 -2.37 -0.45
N LEU A 58 -5.10 -1.40 0.22
CA LEU A 58 -4.28 -1.68 1.42
C LEU A 58 -5.16 -2.00 2.62
N GLU A 59 -6.30 -1.31 2.79
CA GLU A 59 -7.29 -1.60 3.82
C GLU A 59 -7.87 -3.01 3.62
N ASP A 60 -8.30 -3.36 2.40
CA ASP A 60 -8.82 -4.68 2.06
C ASP A 60 -7.78 -5.79 2.31
N TYR A 61 -6.50 -5.52 2.01
CA TYR A 61 -5.41 -6.42 2.34
C TYR A 61 -5.25 -6.61 3.86
N ILE A 62 -5.31 -5.54 4.66
CA ILE A 62 -5.27 -5.64 6.13
C ILE A 62 -6.46 -6.45 6.63
N GLU A 63 -7.67 -6.23 6.09
CA GLU A 63 -8.87 -6.99 6.45
C GLU A 63 -8.76 -8.47 6.04
N SER A 64 -8.20 -8.78 4.88
CA SER A 64 -7.95 -10.17 4.45
C SER A 64 -6.88 -10.86 5.31
N GLN A 65 -5.86 -10.13 5.74
CA GLN A 65 -4.79 -10.63 6.61
C GLN A 65 -5.13 -10.57 8.11
N THR A 66 -6.22 -9.90 8.50
CA THR A 66 -6.77 -9.95 9.86
C THR A 66 -7.45 -11.29 10.08
N PHE A 67 -6.67 -12.35 9.98
CA PHE A 67 -7.00 -13.66 10.52
C PHE A 67 -7.04 -13.49 12.04
N ARG A 68 -8.17 -12.99 12.55
CA ARG A 68 -8.52 -13.10 13.96
C ARG A 68 -8.47 -14.59 14.24
N ARG A 69 -7.37 -15.05 14.84
CA ARG A 69 -7.26 -16.38 15.40
C ARG A 69 -8.59 -16.65 16.11
N PRO A 70 -9.36 -17.67 15.70
CA PRO A 70 -10.50 -18.08 16.51
C PRO A 70 -9.91 -18.35 17.89
N ARG A 71 -10.44 -17.65 18.90
CA ARG A 71 -10.17 -18.00 20.30
C ARG A 71 -10.71 -19.42 20.45
N ILE A 72 -9.81 -20.41 20.34
CA ILE A 72 -10.05 -21.76 20.83
C ILE A 72 -9.64 -21.80 22.30
#